data_AF-A0A7Y2PEA3-F1
#
_entry.id   AF-A0A7Y2PEA3-F1
#
_cell.length_a   1.000
_cell.length_b   1.000
_cell.length_c   1.000
_cell.angle_alpha   90.00
_cell.angle_beta   90.00
_cell.angle_gamma   90.00
#
_symmetry.space_group_name_H-M   'P 1'
#
loop_
_entity.id
_entity.type
_entity.pdbx_description
1 polymer ?
#
loop_
_entity_poly.entity_id
_entity_poly.type
_entity_poly.pdbx_seq_one_letter_code
_entity_poly.pdbx_strand_id
1 'polypeptide(L)'
;MTATPFRERFDLDITLRDAALDSENRPTRRMIANASIGMHVEDAYYSVRELREAVSWVHEGIPAGKGKLSEILANDGADDFQRCIYFCLAGRGVVAMLDDLEWLEDLLERRGRVAGEQGRLKATRMPLTNPYVADAPDGPIVKLDAAFEQGPSWLADPTLSV
;
A
#
# COMPACT_ATOMS: atom_id res chain seq x y z
N MET A 1 22.34 -19.14 21.76
CA MET A 1 21.89 -17.84 22.26
C MET A 1 20.43 -17.98 22.65
N THR A 2 20.12 -17.91 23.93
CA THR A 2 18.74 -17.85 24.43
C THR A 2 18.14 -16.51 23.99
N ALA A 3 17.03 -16.53 23.27
CA ALA A 3 16.31 -15.31 22.92
C ALA A 3 15.88 -14.61 24.22
N THR A 4 16.18 -13.32 24.34
CA THR A 4 15.68 -12.51 25.45
C THR A 4 14.16 -12.49 25.40
N PRO A 5 13.43 -12.59 26.53
CA PRO A 5 11.96 -12.67 26.54
C PRO A 5 11.26 -11.50 25.85
N PHE A 6 11.91 -10.33 25.76
CA PHE A 6 11.41 -9.15 25.04
C PHE A 6 11.49 -9.25 23.51
N ARG A 7 12.14 -10.28 22.96
CA ARG A 7 12.26 -10.52 21.52
C ARG A 7 11.38 -11.68 21.05
N GLU A 8 10.67 -12.33 21.96
CA GLU A 8 9.70 -13.35 21.60
C GLU A 8 8.43 -12.67 21.06
N ARG A 9 7.85 -13.27 20.03
CA ARG A 9 6.63 -12.79 19.37
C ARG A 9 6.74 -11.33 18.94
N PHE A 10 7.80 -11.01 18.20
CA PHE A 10 7.95 -9.68 17.62
C PHE A 10 6.77 -9.38 16.68
N ASP A 11 6.12 -8.23 16.86
CA ASP A 11 5.06 -7.74 15.98
C ASP A 11 5.68 -6.99 14.80
N LEU A 12 5.61 -7.58 13.61
CA LEU A 12 6.10 -6.93 12.39
C LEU A 12 5.20 -5.77 11.94
N ASP A 13 3.98 -5.66 12.46
CA ASP A 13 3.04 -4.59 12.11
C ASP A 13 3.03 -3.46 13.12
N ILE A 14 3.88 -3.48 14.15
CA ILE A 14 3.84 -2.47 15.21
C ILE A 14 3.95 -1.05 14.66
N THR A 15 4.83 -0.82 13.68
CA THR A 15 4.99 0.50 13.05
C THR A 15 3.78 0.90 12.21
N LEU A 16 3.08 -0.05 11.58
CA LEU A 16 1.83 0.19 10.87
C LEU A 16 0.70 0.51 11.85
N ARG A 17 0.63 -0.19 12.99
CA ARG A 17 -0.36 0.07 14.05
C ARG A 17 -0.17 1.44 14.67
N ASP A 18 1.07 1.82 14.95
CA ASP A 18 1.40 3.15 15.46
C ASP A 18 1.03 4.23 14.43
N ALA A 19 1.45 4.05 13.17
CA ALA A 19 1.13 4.99 12.09
C ALA A 19 -0.37 5.13 11.83
N ALA A 20 -1.13 4.05 11.99
CA ALA A 20 -2.59 3.99 11.87
C ALA A 20 -3.33 4.80 12.94
N LEU A 21 -2.72 5.00 14.11
CA LEU A 21 -3.32 5.70 15.25
C LEU A 21 -2.75 7.12 15.47
N ASP A 22 -1.63 7.46 14.83
CA ASP A 22 -0.97 8.75 14.96
C ASP A 22 -1.84 9.91 14.44
N SER A 23 -2.19 10.85 15.33
CA SER A 23 -3.00 12.02 15.00
C SER A 23 -2.30 12.97 14.02
N GLU A 24 -0.96 13.00 14.02
CA GLU A 24 -0.15 13.85 13.17
C GLU A 24 -0.09 13.37 11.72
N ASN A 25 -0.39 12.08 11.48
CA ASN A 25 -0.53 11.56 10.13
C ASN A 25 -1.79 12.09 9.44
N ARG A 26 -1.72 12.30 8.12
CA ARG A 26 -2.91 12.57 7.32
C ARG A 26 -3.93 11.44 7.48
N PRO A 27 -5.25 11.73 7.44
CA PRO A 27 -6.27 10.69 7.49
C PRO A 27 -6.04 9.55 6.47
N THR A 28 -5.59 9.90 5.27
CA THR A 28 -5.26 8.95 4.20
C THR A 28 -4.08 8.04 4.55
N ARG A 29 -3.00 8.58 5.15
CA ARG A 29 -1.87 7.77 5.68
C ARG A 29 -2.34 6.77 6.73
N ARG A 30 -3.20 7.20 7.65
CA ARG A 30 -3.81 6.29 8.64
C ARG A 30 -4.66 5.20 7.98
N MET A 31 -5.43 5.52 6.94
CA MET A 31 -6.25 4.54 6.22
C MET A 31 -5.40 3.46 5.56
N ILE A 32 -4.38 3.86 4.78
CA ILE A 32 -3.53 2.91 4.05
C ILE A 32 -2.59 2.13 4.97
N ALA A 33 -2.18 2.70 6.11
CA ALA A 33 -1.49 1.95 7.15
C ALA A 33 -2.38 0.85 7.74
N ASN A 34 -3.63 1.17 8.09
CA ASN A 34 -4.61 0.17 8.55
C ASN A 34 -4.86 -0.93 7.52
N ALA A 35 -5.02 -0.56 6.24
CA ALA A 35 -5.24 -1.51 5.16
C ALA A 35 -4.04 -2.46 4.91
N SER A 36 -2.85 -2.12 5.40
CA SER A 36 -1.61 -2.90 5.21
C SER A 36 -1.30 -3.84 6.39
N ILE A 37 -2.00 -3.71 7.52
CA ILE A 37 -1.81 -4.58 8.69
C ILE A 37 -2.19 -6.02 8.32
N GLY A 38 -1.37 -7.00 8.70
CA GLY A 38 -1.61 -8.41 8.44
C GLY A 38 -1.19 -8.91 7.06
N MET A 39 -0.86 -8.00 6.12
CA MET A 39 -0.36 -8.38 4.80
C MET A 39 1.02 -9.02 4.86
N HIS A 40 1.29 -9.96 3.96
CA HIS A 40 2.62 -10.53 3.81
C HIS A 40 3.66 -9.42 3.55
N VAL A 41 4.84 -9.58 4.13
CA VAL A 41 5.83 -8.49 4.25
C VAL A 41 6.35 -8.02 2.89
N GLU A 42 6.74 -8.95 2.05
CA GLU A 42 7.31 -8.65 0.73
C GLU A 42 6.20 -8.23 -0.24
N ASP A 43 5.07 -8.94 -0.22
CA ASP A 43 3.93 -8.68 -1.08
C ASP A 43 3.41 -7.26 -0.84
N ALA A 44 3.24 -6.85 0.42
CA ALA A 44 2.81 -5.50 0.75
C ALA A 44 3.74 -4.43 0.14
N TYR A 45 5.06 -4.58 0.30
CA TYR A 45 6.03 -3.64 -0.22
C TYR A 45 6.01 -3.58 -1.76
N TYR A 46 6.08 -4.73 -2.43
CA TYR A 46 6.14 -4.76 -3.89
C TYR A 46 4.82 -4.30 -4.53
N SER A 47 3.68 -4.66 -3.95
CA SER A 47 2.36 -4.22 -4.38
C SER A 47 2.19 -2.70 -4.29
N VAL A 48 2.60 -2.07 -3.18
CA VAL A 48 2.53 -0.62 -3.03
C VAL A 48 3.49 0.10 -3.98
N ARG A 49 4.72 -0.41 -4.13
CA ARG A 49 5.70 0.16 -5.07
C ARG A 49 5.17 0.11 -6.51
N GLU A 50 4.64 -1.03 -6.93
CA GLU A 50 4.09 -1.20 -8.27
C GLU A 50 2.91 -0.24 -8.53
N LEU A 51 2.01 -0.11 -7.56
CA LEU A 51 0.90 0.84 -7.63
C LEU A 51 1.40 2.28 -7.72
N ARG A 52 2.37 2.68 -6.89
CA ARG A 52 2.98 4.02 -6.93
C ARG A 52 3.59 4.30 -8.30
N GLU A 53 4.37 3.36 -8.84
CA GLU A 53 4.97 3.51 -10.17
C GLU A 53 3.90 3.70 -11.26
N ALA A 54 2.83 2.90 -11.24
CA ALA A 54 1.74 3.01 -12.19
C ALA A 54 1.03 4.38 -12.10
N VAL A 55 0.73 4.85 -10.89
CA VAL A 55 0.13 6.18 -10.67
C VAL A 55 1.08 7.29 -11.13
N SER A 56 2.39 7.19 -10.84
CA SER A 56 3.41 8.16 -11.26
C SER A 56 3.47 8.26 -12.77
N TRP A 57 3.47 7.13 -13.47
CA TRP A 57 3.48 7.07 -14.92
C TRP A 57 2.24 7.72 -15.53
N VAL A 58 1.06 7.53 -14.94
CA VAL A 58 -0.16 8.22 -15.39
C VAL A 58 -0.02 9.73 -15.17
N HIS A 59 0.46 10.16 -14.02
CA HIS A 59 0.66 11.57 -13.69
C HIS A 59 1.67 12.26 -14.61
N GLU A 60 2.78 11.60 -14.92
CA GLU A 60 3.85 12.09 -15.79
C GLU A 60 3.51 11.99 -17.29
N GLY A 61 2.36 11.41 -17.65
CA GLY A 61 1.95 11.24 -19.04
C GLY A 61 2.73 10.17 -19.80
N ILE A 62 3.32 9.20 -19.11
CA ILE A 62 4.01 8.06 -19.72
C ILE A 62 2.98 7.16 -20.41
N PRO A 63 3.13 6.83 -21.71
CA PRO A 63 2.11 6.10 -22.47
C PRO A 63 1.66 4.77 -21.87
N ALA A 64 2.58 4.03 -21.23
CA ALA A 64 2.29 2.74 -20.61
C ALA A 64 1.57 2.85 -19.25
N GLY A 65 1.51 4.04 -18.64
CA GLY A 65 0.99 4.24 -17.28
C GLY A 65 -0.47 3.83 -17.13
N LYS A 66 -1.34 4.24 -18.05
CA LYS A 66 -2.77 3.92 -17.98
C LYS A 66 -3.04 2.43 -18.13
N GLY A 67 -2.30 1.75 -19.02
CA GLY A 67 -2.39 0.29 -19.17
C GLY A 67 -2.01 -0.41 -17.87
N LYS A 68 -0.83 -0.09 -17.32
CA LYS A 68 -0.34 -0.66 -16.06
C LYS A 68 -1.31 -0.43 -14.90
N LEU A 69 -1.81 0.80 -14.72
CA LEU A 69 -2.76 1.08 -13.64
C LEU A 69 -4.08 0.33 -13.85
N SER A 70 -4.59 0.26 -15.08
CA SER A 70 -5.82 -0.48 -15.36
C SER A 70 -5.65 -1.99 -15.10
N GLU A 71 -4.49 -2.57 -15.38
CA GLU A 71 -4.17 -3.98 -15.09
C GLU A 71 -4.19 -4.25 -13.59
N ILE A 72 -3.50 -3.41 -12.80
CA ILE A 72 -3.49 -3.50 -11.33
C ILE A 72 -4.91 -3.42 -10.75
N LEU A 73 -5.75 -2.51 -11.25
CA LEU A 73 -7.11 -2.33 -10.74
C LEU A 73 -8.11 -3.39 -11.24
N ALA A 74 -7.89 -3.94 -12.43
CA ALA A 74 -8.65 -5.08 -12.93
C ALA A 74 -8.34 -6.34 -12.11
N ASN A 75 -7.10 -6.48 -11.67
CA ASN A 75 -6.68 -7.47 -10.68
C ASN A 75 -7.05 -8.92 -11.05
N ASP A 76 -6.82 -9.36 -12.29
CA ASP A 76 -7.19 -10.73 -12.70
C ASP A 76 -6.25 -11.77 -12.06
N GLY A 77 -6.68 -12.36 -10.94
CA GLY A 77 -6.00 -13.48 -10.27
C GLY A 77 -5.10 -13.13 -9.07
N ALA A 78 -5.26 -11.96 -8.45
CA ALA A 78 -4.60 -11.61 -7.19
C ALA A 78 -5.60 -11.04 -6.16
N ASP A 79 -5.16 -10.90 -4.91
CA ASP A 79 -5.97 -10.36 -3.81
C ASP A 79 -6.28 -8.86 -3.97
N ASP A 80 -7.20 -8.33 -3.15
CA ASP A 80 -7.69 -6.96 -3.27
C ASP A 80 -6.79 -5.86 -2.70
N PHE A 81 -5.56 -6.18 -2.30
CA PHE A 81 -4.70 -5.24 -1.57
C PHE A 81 -4.39 -3.95 -2.35
N GLN A 82 -3.84 -4.05 -3.56
CA GLN A 82 -3.49 -2.85 -4.36
C GLN A 82 -4.72 -1.99 -4.66
N ARG A 83 -5.86 -2.65 -4.93
CA ARG A 83 -7.13 -1.98 -5.21
C ARG A 83 -7.69 -1.27 -3.97
N CYS A 84 -7.61 -1.91 -2.82
CA CYS A 84 -7.99 -1.32 -1.53
C CYS A 84 -7.18 -0.05 -1.25
N ILE A 85 -5.85 -0.12 -1.41
CA ILE A 85 -4.95 1.04 -1.23
C ILE A 85 -5.29 2.16 -2.20
N TYR A 86 -5.48 1.85 -3.49
CA TYR A 86 -5.84 2.86 -4.49
C TYR A 86 -7.15 3.57 -4.13
N PHE A 87 -8.20 2.83 -3.76
CA PHE A 87 -9.50 3.42 -3.44
C PHE A 87 -9.53 4.15 -2.09
N CYS A 88 -8.63 3.84 -1.16
CA CYS A 88 -8.43 4.68 0.03
C CYS A 88 -7.96 6.10 -0.32
N LEU A 89 -7.25 6.27 -1.45
CA LEU A 89 -6.61 7.51 -1.86
C LEU A 89 -7.33 8.22 -3.03
N ALA A 90 -8.16 7.50 -3.79
CA ALA A 90 -8.85 8.02 -4.96
C ALA A 90 -9.64 9.30 -4.65
N GLY A 91 -9.54 10.28 -5.55
CA GLY A 91 -10.24 11.57 -5.43
C GLY A 91 -9.60 12.59 -4.47
N ARG A 92 -8.44 12.30 -3.86
CA ARG A 92 -7.75 13.22 -2.93
C ARG A 92 -6.69 14.12 -3.58
N GLY A 93 -6.54 14.05 -4.90
CA GLY A 93 -5.46 14.72 -5.63
C GLY A 93 -4.29 13.77 -5.89
N VAL A 94 -3.80 13.70 -7.14
CA VAL A 94 -2.76 12.74 -7.54
C VAL A 94 -1.43 13.01 -6.83
N VAL A 95 -1.08 14.27 -6.60
CA VAL A 95 0.15 14.64 -5.88
C VAL A 95 0.10 14.15 -4.43
N ALA A 96 -1.03 14.36 -3.73
CA ALA A 96 -1.23 13.87 -2.38
C ALA A 96 -1.25 12.34 -2.32
N MET A 97 -1.87 11.68 -3.30
CA MET A 97 -1.86 10.22 -3.44
C MET A 97 -0.43 9.68 -3.61
N LEU A 98 0.38 10.28 -4.48
CA LEU A 98 1.77 9.87 -4.69
C LEU A 98 2.62 10.04 -3.42
N ASP A 99 2.47 11.16 -2.71
CA ASP A 99 3.15 11.42 -1.44
C ASP A 99 2.67 10.49 -0.30
N ASP A 100 1.42 10.00 -0.34
CA ASP A 100 0.95 8.96 0.57
C ASP A 100 1.49 7.57 0.21
N LEU A 101 1.58 7.24 -1.08
CA LEU A 101 2.11 5.97 -1.56
C LEU A 101 3.63 5.85 -1.33
N GLU A 102 4.39 6.93 -1.56
CA GLU A 102 5.83 6.98 -1.27
C GLU A 102 6.09 6.82 0.24
N TRP A 103 5.30 7.50 1.08
CA TRP A 103 5.37 7.34 2.53
C TRP A 103 5.09 5.90 2.98
N LEU A 104 4.06 5.26 2.41
CA LEU A 104 3.73 3.88 2.75
C LEU A 104 4.80 2.90 2.26
N GLU A 105 5.34 3.10 1.06
CA GLU A 105 6.43 2.29 0.50
C GLU A 105 7.65 2.29 1.43
N ASP A 106 8.12 3.47 1.88
CA ASP A 106 9.25 3.59 2.81
C ASP A 106 8.96 2.87 4.15
N LEU A 107 7.74 3.00 4.68
CA LEU A 107 7.33 2.31 5.91
C LEU A 107 7.37 0.78 5.75
N LEU A 108 6.88 0.26 4.62
CA LEU A 108 6.84 -1.17 4.30
C LEU A 108 8.24 -1.73 4.00
N GLU A 109 9.11 -0.96 3.36
CA GLU A 109 10.50 -1.35 3.14
C GLU A 109 11.22 -1.56 4.48
N ARG A 110 11.05 -0.62 5.41
CA ARG A 110 11.63 -0.70 6.77
C ARG A 110 11.08 -1.91 7.53
N ARG A 111 9.78 -2.16 7.45
CA ARG A 111 9.14 -3.39 7.97
C ARG A 111 9.79 -4.66 7.39
N GLY A 112 10.06 -4.68 6.09
CA GLY A 112 10.78 -5.76 5.40
C GLY A 112 12.20 -5.99 5.94
N ARG A 113 12.96 -4.91 6.10
CA ARG A 113 14.32 -4.96 6.67
C ARG A 113 14.32 -5.55 8.09
N VAL A 114 13.39 -5.08 8.93
CA VAL A 114 13.21 -5.60 10.30
C VAL A 114 12.81 -7.09 10.28
N ALA A 115 11.89 -7.49 9.41
CA ALA A 115 11.52 -8.90 9.26
C ALA A 115 12.73 -9.79 8.91
N GLY A 116 13.58 -9.33 7.99
CA GLY A 116 14.83 -9.99 7.63
C GLY A 116 15.78 -10.14 8.82
N GLU A 117 15.97 -9.08 9.62
CA GLU A 117 16.78 -9.13 10.84
C GLU A 117 16.22 -10.09 11.88
N GLN A 118 14.91 -10.04 12.16
CA GLN A 118 14.27 -10.99 13.09
C GLN A 118 14.44 -12.44 12.62
N GLY A 119 14.43 -12.68 11.30
CA GLY A 119 14.70 -13.99 10.71
C GLY A 119 16.11 -14.49 10.99
N ARG A 120 17.12 -13.64 10.79
CA ARG A 120 18.53 -13.97 11.11
C ARG A 120 18.73 -14.26 12.59
N LEU A 121 18.00 -13.55 13.46
CA LEU A 121 18.03 -13.76 14.91
C LEU A 121 17.26 -15.00 15.38
N LYS A 122 16.54 -15.70 14.49
CA LYS A 122 15.64 -16.81 14.81
C LYS A 122 14.62 -16.43 15.90
N ALA A 123 14.22 -15.16 15.94
CA ALA A 123 13.20 -14.68 16.86
C ALA A 123 11.82 -15.20 16.43
N THR A 124 10.97 -15.52 17.40
CA THR A 124 9.57 -15.83 17.12
C THR A 124 8.83 -14.55 16.77
N ARG A 125 7.90 -14.63 15.82
CA ARG A 125 7.13 -13.49 15.32
C ARG A 125 5.67 -13.71 15.64
N MET A 126 4.90 -12.63 15.81
CA MET A 126 3.45 -12.74 15.80
C MET A 126 3.00 -13.24 14.41
N PRO A 127 1.98 -14.12 14.35
CA PRO A 127 1.43 -14.52 13.06
C PRO A 127 0.81 -13.30 12.38
N LEU A 128 1.04 -13.19 11.07
CA LEU A 128 0.30 -12.27 10.22
C LEU A 128 -1.03 -12.93 9.86
N THR A 129 -2.13 -12.22 10.07
CA THR A 129 -3.46 -12.66 9.66
C THR A 129 -3.81 -11.89 8.40
N ASN A 130 -3.89 -12.58 7.25
CA ASN A 130 -4.26 -11.94 6.00
C ASN A 130 -5.65 -11.29 6.15
N PRO A 131 -5.78 -9.97 5.90
CA PRO A 131 -7.07 -9.29 5.98
C PRO A 131 -8.01 -9.63 4.81
N TYR A 132 -7.50 -10.23 3.72
CA TYR A 132 -8.28 -10.63 2.55
C TYR A 132 -8.71 -12.10 2.64
N VAL A 133 -9.92 -12.39 2.13
CA VAL A 133 -10.58 -13.70 2.30
C VAL A 133 -10.08 -14.73 1.29
N ALA A 134 -9.63 -14.28 0.12
CA ALA A 134 -9.11 -15.13 -0.94
C ALA A 134 -7.98 -14.44 -1.72
N ASP A 135 -7.18 -15.24 -2.41
CA ASP A 135 -6.17 -14.79 -3.38
C ASP A 135 -6.83 -14.48 -4.74
N ALA A 136 -7.97 -13.78 -4.69
CA ALA A 136 -8.76 -13.39 -5.84
C ALA A 136 -9.53 -12.11 -5.52
N PRO A 137 -9.99 -11.35 -6.55
CA PRO A 137 -10.81 -10.18 -6.33
C PRO A 137 -12.16 -10.53 -5.69
N ASP A 138 -12.44 -10.00 -4.51
CA ASP A 138 -13.74 -10.12 -3.85
C ASP A 138 -14.68 -8.97 -4.27
N GLY A 139 -14.11 -7.77 -4.45
CA GLY A 139 -14.84 -6.57 -4.86
C GLY A 139 -15.13 -6.47 -6.37
N PRO A 140 -15.98 -5.50 -6.79
CA PRO A 140 -16.20 -5.20 -8.19
C PRO A 140 -14.89 -4.90 -8.93
N ILE A 141 -14.73 -5.54 -10.09
CA ILE A 141 -13.53 -5.41 -10.92
C ILE A 141 -13.67 -4.21 -11.87
N VAL A 142 -12.60 -3.42 -11.97
CA VAL A 142 -12.51 -2.33 -12.94
C VAL A 142 -12.28 -2.92 -14.33
N LYS A 143 -12.97 -2.38 -15.34
CA LYS A 143 -12.76 -2.79 -16.73
C LYS A 143 -11.31 -2.50 -17.15
N LEU A 144 -10.67 -3.47 -17.79
CA LEU A 144 -9.37 -3.27 -18.42
C LEU A 144 -9.49 -2.30 -19.60
N ASP A 145 -9.09 -1.05 -19.40
CA ASP A 145 -9.19 0.02 -20.39
C ASP A 145 -8.03 1.01 -20.26
N ALA A 146 -7.03 0.90 -21.12
CA ALA A 146 -5.89 1.81 -21.15
C ALA A 146 -6.25 3.24 -21.62
N ALA A 147 -7.47 3.48 -22.08
CA ALA A 147 -7.96 4.78 -22.55
C ALA A 147 -8.86 5.50 -21.53
N PHE A 148 -8.93 5.04 -20.27
CA PHE A 148 -9.80 5.63 -19.25
C PHE A 148 -9.61 7.15 -19.10
N GLU A 149 -10.71 7.85 -18.84
CA GLU A 149 -10.71 9.31 -18.62
C GLU A 149 -10.18 9.65 -17.22
N GLN A 150 -9.27 10.62 -17.16
CA GLN A 150 -8.76 11.14 -15.90
C GLN A 150 -9.71 12.19 -15.35
N GLY A 151 -10.27 11.95 -14.16
CA GLY A 151 -11.11 12.93 -13.47
C GLY A 151 -10.32 14.10 -12.88
N PRO A 152 -11.01 15.11 -12.30
CA PRO A 152 -10.38 16.34 -11.81
C PRO A 152 -9.25 16.14 -10.80
N SER A 153 -9.29 15.08 -9.99
CA SER A 153 -8.25 14.78 -8.99
C SER A 153 -6.87 14.49 -9.59
N TRP A 154 -6.79 14.22 -10.89
CA TRP A 154 -5.51 14.01 -11.59
C TRP A 154 -4.82 15.32 -11.99
N LEU A 155 -5.56 16.42 -11.99
CA LEU A 155 -5.11 17.71 -12.51
C LEU A 155 -5.17 18.81 -11.45
N ALA A 156 -6.14 18.74 -10.55
CA ALA A 156 -6.32 19.70 -9.46
C ALA A 156 -5.47 19.30 -8.26
N ASP A 157 -4.68 20.25 -7.76
CA ASP A 157 -4.12 20.17 -6.41
C ASP A 157 -5.10 20.82 -5.42
N PRO A 158 -5.71 20.05 -4.51
CA PRO A 158 -6.61 20.59 -3.51
C PRO A 158 -5.96 21.61 -2.58
N THR A 159 -4.63 21.57 -2.43
CA THR A 159 -3.87 22.51 -1.59
C THR A 159 -3.62 23.86 -2.27
N LEU A 160 -3.77 23.92 -3.61
CA LEU A 160 -3.63 25.13 -4.42
C LEU A 160 -4.97 25.75 -4.81
N SER A 161 -6.08 25.08 -4.50
CA SER A 161 -7.44 25.52 -4.82
C SER A 161 -8.01 26.32 -3.63
N VAL A 162 -7.78 27.63 -3.63
CA VAL A 162 -8.32 28.60 -2.65
C VAL A 162 -9.75 28.99 -3.01
#